data_AF-A0AA44U484-F1
#
_entry.id   AF-A0AA44U484-F1
#
_cell.length_a   1.000
_cell.length_b   1.000
_cell.length_c   1.000
_cell.angle_alpha   90.00
_cell.angle_beta   90.00
_cell.angle_gamma   90.00
#
_symmetry.space_group_name_H-M   'P 1'
#
loop_
_entity.id
_entity.type
_entity.pdbx_description
1 polymer ?
#
loop_
_entity_poly.entity_id
_entity_poly.type
_entity_poly.pdbx_seq_one_letter_code
_entity_poly.pdbx_strand_id
1 'polypeptide(L)' 'MNPEAWRCFHDVVGDGTCPITDTWWQTETGMFQITTVPSMPLKPGAAGRPVAVVDEEGNEVPAGKEGFLVPK' A
#
# COMPACT_ATOMS: atom_id res chain seq x y z
N MET A 1 7.63 1.22 -0.17
CA MET A 1 8.94 1.26 0.56
C MET A 1 9.68 -0.06 0.36
N ASN A 2 11.03 -0.08 0.28
CA ASN A 2 11.74 -1.36 0.19
C ASN A 2 11.61 -2.14 1.54
N PRO A 3 11.72 -3.48 1.55
CA PRO A 3 11.51 -4.27 2.78
C PRO A 3 12.53 -3.98 3.88
N GLU A 4 13.76 -3.61 3.53
CA GLU A 4 14.83 -3.32 4.48
C GLU A 4 14.58 -2.02 5.25
N ALA A 5 14.22 -0.94 4.56
CA ALA A 5 13.85 0.32 5.17
C ALA A 5 12.59 0.17 6.02
N TRP A 6 11.62 -0.64 5.58
CA TRP A 6 10.43 -0.96 6.40
C TRP A 6 10.83 -1.56 7.74
N ARG A 7 11.72 -2.58 7.75
CA ARG A 7 12.17 -3.23 8.99
C ARG A 7 12.96 -2.28 9.89
N CYS A 8 13.87 -1.50 9.31
CA CYS A 8 14.60 -0.48 10.07
C CYS A 8 13.63 0.50 10.75
N PHE A 9 12.62 0.99 10.02
CA PHE A 9 11.64 1.91 10.57
C PHE A 9 10.79 1.26 11.68
N HIS A 10 10.43 -0.02 11.52
CA HIS A 10 9.63 -0.74 12.52
C HIS A 10 10.43 -1.02 13.80
N ASP A 11 11.64 -1.54 13.63
CA ASP A 11 12.42 -2.07 14.75
C ASP A 11 13.22 -0.97 15.46
N VAL A 12 13.79 -0.01 14.72
CA VAL A 12 14.64 1.06 15.30
C VAL A 12 13.82 2.27 15.72
N VAL A 13 12.88 2.73 14.87
CA VAL A 13 12.08 3.93 15.17
C VAL A 13 10.80 3.57 15.94
N GLY A 14 10.15 2.46 15.57
CA GLY A 14 8.92 1.99 16.17
C GLY A 14 9.08 1.08 17.40
N ASP A 15 10.32 0.78 17.82
CA ASP A 15 10.66 -0.14 18.92
C ASP A 15 9.95 -1.50 18.80
N GLY A 16 9.67 -1.95 17.56
CA GLY A 16 8.95 -3.19 17.29
C GLY A 16 7.48 -3.22 17.75
N THR A 17 6.95 -2.10 18.25
CA THR A 17 5.58 -2.01 18.82
C THR A 17 4.66 -1.10 18.01
N CYS A 18 5.22 -0.17 17.23
CA CYS A 18 4.44 0.75 16.42
C CYS A 18 4.10 0.16 15.04
N PRO A 19 2.81 -0.01 14.69
CA PRO A 19 2.43 -0.46 13.35
C PRO A 19 2.79 0.61 12.31
N ILE A 20 3.42 0.19 11.21
CA ILE A 20 3.71 1.07 10.08
C ILE A 20 2.52 1.14 9.15
N THR A 21 2.07 2.36 8.88
CA THR A 21 1.07 2.66 7.86
C THR A 21 1.76 3.12 6.57
N ASP A 22 1.75 2.27 5.54
CA ASP A 22 2.27 2.61 4.20
C ASP A 22 1.13 3.22 3.38
N THR A 23 1.21 4.52 3.08
CA THR A 23 0.14 5.31 2.45
C THR A 23 0.52 5.68 1.02
N TRP A 24 -0.25 5.19 0.06
CA TRP A 24 -0.13 5.59 -1.34
C TRP A 24 -1.21 6.63 -1.70
N TRP A 25 -0.77 7.72 -2.33
CA TRP A 25 -1.59 8.83 -2.80
C TRP A 25 -0.81 9.66 -3.83
N GLN A 26 -1.49 10.58 -4.51
CA GLN A 26 -0.88 11.52 -5.45
C GLN A 26 -1.35 12.95 -5.17
N THR A 27 -0.63 13.95 -5.69
CA THR A 27 -1.00 15.37 -5.54
C THR A 27 -2.44 15.63 -5.96
N GLU A 28 -2.87 15.00 -7.05
CA GLU A 28 -4.19 15.11 -7.66
C GLU A 28 -5.31 14.52 -6.80
N THR A 29 -4.99 13.55 -5.92
CA THR A 29 -6.00 12.91 -5.06
C THR A 29 -6.23 13.67 -3.76
N GLY A 30 -5.25 14.46 -3.31
CA GLY A 30 -5.35 15.31 -2.12
C GLY A 30 -5.55 14.56 -0.79
N MET A 31 -5.63 13.23 -0.81
CA MET A 31 -5.85 12.37 0.36
C MET A 31 -5.29 10.96 0.13
N PHE A 32 -5.20 10.18 1.21
CA PHE A 32 -4.76 8.78 1.18
C PHE A 32 -5.72 7.93 0.33
N GLN A 33 -5.21 7.28 -0.70
CA GLN A 33 -6.01 6.41 -1.58
C GLN A 33 -5.91 4.95 -1.18
N ILE A 34 -4.70 4.50 -0.80
CA ILE A 34 -4.46 3.14 -0.31
C ILE A 34 -3.64 3.25 0.96
N THR A 35 -4.09 2.61 2.03
CA THR A 35 -3.42 2.66 3.32
C THR A 35 -3.66 1.37 4.11
N THR A 36 -2.66 0.97 4.89
CA THR A 36 -2.82 -0.05 5.92
C THR A 36 -3.30 0.58 7.23
N VAL A 37 -4.38 0.07 7.78
CA VAL A 37 -4.82 0.43 9.14
C VAL A 37 -4.16 -0.48 10.18
N PRO A 38 -3.94 -0.02 11.43
CA PRO A 38 -3.28 -0.81 12.47
C PRO A 38 -3.90 -2.19 12.76
N SER A 39 -5.18 -2.37 12.45
CA SER A 39 -5.89 -3.64 12.63
C SER A 39 -5.68 -4.66 11.50
N MET A 40 -5.01 -4.28 10.41
CA MET A 40 -4.69 -5.16 9.29
C MET A 40 -3.31 -5.82 9.44
N PRO A 41 -3.13 -7.04 8.93
CA PRO A 41 -1.81 -7.66 8.87
C PRO A 41 -0.86 -6.80 8.03
N LEU A 42 0.27 -6.39 8.62
CA LEU A 42 1.28 -5.59 7.92
C LEU A 42 2.20 -6.51 7.11
N LYS A 43 2.34 -6.20 5.82
CA LYS A 43 3.33 -6.83 4.94
C LYS A 43 4.35 -5.75 4.53
N PRO A 44 5.66 -5.94 4.81
CA PRO A 44 6.67 -4.98 4.42
C PRO A 44 6.59 -4.64 2.93
N GLY A 45 6.46 -3.34 2.64
CA GLY A 45 6.39 -2.81 1.27
C GLY A 45 5.02 -2.91 0.58
N ALA A 46 3.96 -3.30 1.28
CA ALA A 46 2.59 -3.27 0.75
C ALA A 46 1.79 -2.12 1.37
N ALA A 47 1.29 -1.20 0.53
CA ALA A 47 0.48 -0.06 0.93
C ALA A 47 -0.94 -0.42 1.41
N GLY A 48 -1.39 -1.67 1.19
CA GLY A 48 -2.74 -2.13 1.53
C GLY A 48 -3.46 -2.73 0.33
N ARG A 49 -4.80 -2.66 0.32
CA ARG A 49 -5.62 -3.19 -0.77
C ARG A 49 -6.11 -2.06 -1.70
N PRO A 50 -5.86 -2.14 -3.02
CA PRO A 50 -6.37 -1.17 -3.98
C PRO A 50 -7.88 -1.31 -4.20
N VAL A 51 -8.51 -0.26 -4.71
CA VAL A 51 -9.96 -0.24 -5.05
C VAL A 51 -10.24 -0.96 -6.38
N ALA A 52 -9.42 -0.73 -7.40
CA ALA A 52 -9.51 -1.39 -8.70
C ALA A 52 -8.14 -1.43 -9.39
N VAL A 53 -7.87 -2.50 -10.12
CA VAL A 53 -6.68 -2.64 -10.98
C VAL A 53 -7.18 -3.09 -12.35
N VAL A 54 -6.69 -2.47 -13.42
CA VAL A 54 -7.10 -2.77 -14.79
C VAL A 54 -5.90 -3.12 -15.68
N ASP A 55 -6.14 -3.83 -16.77
CA ASP A 55 -5.16 -4.06 -17.83
C ASP A 55 -5.04 -2.85 -18.79
N GLU A 56 -4.23 -2.98 -19.84
CA GLU A 56 -4.05 -1.94 -20.87
C GLU A 56 -5.34 -1.63 -21.65
N GLU A 57 -6.27 -2.58 -21.71
CA GLU A 57 -7.55 -2.44 -22.40
C GLU A 57 -8.65 -1.85 -21.48
N GLY A 58 -8.34 -1.66 -20.20
CA GLY A 58 -9.25 -1.11 -19.19
C GLY A 58 -10.14 -2.15 -18.50
N ASN A 59 -9.90 -3.45 -18.69
CA ASN A 59 -10.66 -4.50 -18.02
C ASN A 59 -10.12 -4.76 -16.61
N GLU A 60 -11.01 -5.01 -15.64
CA GLU A 60 -10.60 -5.35 -14.28
C GLU A 60 -9.79 -6.65 -14.24
N VAL A 61 -8.64 -6.62 -13.56
CA VAL A 61 -7.79 -7.80 -13.38
C VAL A 61 -8.06 -8.50 -12.05
N PRO A 62 -7.98 -9.85 -11.99
CA PRO A 62 -8.20 -10.58 -10.75
C PRO A 62 -7.06 -10.36 -9.74
N ALA A 63 -7.35 -10.59 -8.47
CA ALA A 63 -6.38 -10.45 -7.39
C ALA A 63 -5.10 -11.29 -7.64
N GLY A 64 -3.93 -10.69 -7.41
CA GLY A 64 -2.62 -11.32 -7.62
C GLY A 64 -2.07 -11.17 -9.04
N LYS A 65 -2.76 -10.44 -9.92
CA LYS A 65 -2.23 -9.98 -11.21
C LYS A 65 -1.83 -8.51 -11.14
N GLU A 66 -0.84 -8.15 -11.93
CA GLU A 66 -0.35 -6.78 -12.08
C GLU A 66 -1.18 -6.04 -13.13
N GLY A 67 -1.25 -4.71 -13.00
CA GLY A 67 -1.98 -3.83 -13.90
C GLY A 67 -1.90 -2.38 -13.43
N PHE A 68 -2.69 -1.50 -14.04
CA PHE A 68 -2.75 -0.09 -13.70
C PHE A 68 -3.71 0.16 -12.55
N LEU A 69 -3.25 0.96 -11.58
CA LEU A 69 -4.09 1.38 -10.47
C LEU A 69 -5.02 2.50 -10.94
N VAL A 70 -6.33 2.26 -10.84
CA VAL A 70 -7.34 3.25 -11.20
C VAL A 70 -8.07 3.70 -9.93
N PRO A 71 -7.94 4.98 -9.54
CA PRO A 71 -8.80 5.55 -8.51
C PRO A 71 -10.24 5.62 -9.03
N LYS A 72 -11.21 5.22 -8.20
CA LYS A 72 -12.65 5.36 -8.52
C LYS A 72 -13.16 6.76 -8.25
#